data_AF-A0A9D8RYK3-F1
#
_entry.id   AF-A0A9D8RYK3-F1
#
_cell.length_a   1.000
_cell.length_b   1.000
_cell.length_c   1.000
_cell.angle_alpha   90.00
_cell.angle_beta   90.00
_cell.angle_gamma   90.00
#
_symmetry.space_group_name_H-M   'P 1'
#
loop_
_entity.id
_entity.type
_entity.pdbx_description
1 polymer ?
#
loop_
_entity_poly.entity_id
_entity_poly.type
_entity_poly.pdbx_seq_one_letter_code
_entity_poly.pdbx_strand_id
1 'polypeptide(L)'
;MKNRKRFLRYQANVRKKLKYGMELSGECPWCGEASLFHYDRYDAKCCLSCDMWLDEACGDPKCPYCAARPRTPSEAFFLEDNKNPYQKERLRQNYQHKNDGMLRHNRIRDQNTERKEKEERSRNAGVYIDGTGNR
;
A
#
# COMPACT_ATOMS: atom_id res chain seq x y z
N MET A 1 11.12 15.62 17.54
CA MET A 1 10.26 14.42 17.36
C MET A 1 10.21 14.04 15.87
N LYS A 2 10.58 12.80 15.50
CA LYS A 2 10.45 12.34 14.11
C LYS A 2 8.96 12.18 13.78
N ASN A 3 8.51 12.76 12.67
CA ASN A 3 7.11 12.77 12.24
C ASN A 3 6.51 11.34 12.24
N ARG A 4 5.43 11.12 13.03
CA ARG A 4 4.78 9.81 13.20
C ARG A 4 4.43 9.12 11.87
N LYS A 5 3.96 9.88 10.87
CA LYS A 5 3.66 9.33 9.54
C LYS A 5 4.92 8.80 8.84
N ARG A 6 6.05 9.51 8.99
CA ARG A 6 7.35 9.10 8.44
C ARG A 6 7.88 7.85 9.12
N PHE A 7 7.73 7.74 10.45
CA PHE A 7 8.11 6.55 11.21
C PHE A 7 7.26 5.32 10.83
N LEU A 8 5.94 5.47 10.70
CA LEU A 8 5.07 4.37 10.30
C LEU A 8 5.38 3.87 8.87
N ARG A 9 5.69 4.79 7.94
CA ARG A 9 6.15 4.42 6.59
C ARG A 9 7.48 3.67 6.61
N TYR A 10 8.44 4.14 7.43
CA TYR A 10 9.71 3.43 7.63
C TYR A 10 9.48 2.02 8.14
N GLN A 11 8.71 1.85 9.23
CA GLN A 11 8.37 0.53 9.77
C GLN A 11 7.65 -0.37 8.77
N ALA A 12 6.71 0.17 7.99
CA ALA A 12 6.02 -0.58 6.94
C ALA A 12 7.00 -1.07 5.85
N ASN A 13 7.95 -0.21 5.45
CA ASN A 13 8.98 -0.57 4.47
C ASN A 13 9.95 -1.61 5.03
N VAL A 14 10.36 -1.49 6.30
CA VAL A 14 11.21 -2.49 6.98
C VAL A 14 10.49 -3.85 7.02
N ARG A 15 9.23 -3.89 7.50
CA ARG A 15 8.43 -5.14 7.51
C ARG A 15 8.25 -5.75 6.13
N LYS A 16 8.12 -4.92 5.09
CA LYS A 16 7.99 -5.41 3.72
C LYS A 16 9.28 -6.11 3.25
N LYS A 17 10.45 -5.60 3.65
CA LYS A 17 11.74 -6.22 3.33
C LYS A 17 11.95 -7.54 4.08
N LEU A 18 11.50 -7.64 5.34
CA LEU A 18 11.55 -8.88 6.14
C LEU A 18 10.82 -10.08 5.52
N LYS A 19 9.98 -9.86 4.50
CA LYS A 19 9.40 -10.96 3.70
C LYS A 19 10.46 -11.75 2.92
N TYR A 20 11.56 -11.11 2.55
CA TYR A 20 12.57 -11.64 1.63
C TYR A 20 13.88 -12.03 2.33
N GLY A 21 13.92 -11.91 3.65
CA GLY A 21 15.05 -12.26 4.48
C GLY A 21 15.08 -11.48 5.79
N MET A 22 16.25 -11.28 6.36
CA MET A 22 16.39 -10.75 7.73
C MET A 22 17.45 -9.67 7.85
N GLU A 23 17.21 -8.76 8.79
CA GLU A 23 18.21 -7.77 9.18
C GLU A 23 19.30 -8.45 10.03
N LEU A 24 20.54 -8.14 9.72
CA LEU A 24 21.72 -8.62 10.42
C LEU A 24 22.41 -7.46 11.11
N SER A 25 22.85 -7.71 12.34
CA SER A 25 23.78 -6.82 13.05
C SER A 25 25.13 -6.87 12.35
N GLY A 26 25.60 -5.73 11.86
CA GLY A 26 26.89 -5.60 11.19
C GLY A 26 27.03 -4.25 10.51
N GLU A 27 28.26 -3.86 10.20
CA GLU A 27 28.53 -2.57 9.57
C GLU A 27 28.94 -2.75 8.11
N CYS A 28 28.38 -1.91 7.25
CA CYS A 28 28.79 -1.86 5.85
C CYS A 28 30.22 -1.30 5.75
N PRO A 29 31.16 -2.02 5.11
CA PRO A 29 32.55 -1.57 5.00
C PRO A 29 32.71 -0.31 4.13
N TRP A 30 31.70 0.03 3.31
CA TRP A 30 31.76 1.19 2.42
C TRP A 30 31.09 2.45 2.98
N CYS A 31 29.96 2.31 3.67
CA CYS A 31 29.21 3.47 4.17
C CYS A 31 29.09 3.54 5.70
N GLY A 32 29.55 2.53 6.43
CA GLY A 32 29.46 2.47 7.90
C GLY A 32 28.04 2.27 8.44
N GLU A 33 27.05 1.97 7.59
CA GLU A 33 25.69 1.68 8.05
C GLU A 33 25.67 0.41 8.91
N ALA A 34 25.13 0.50 10.12
CA ALA A 34 25.11 -0.58 11.12
C ALA A 34 23.99 -1.62 10.92
N SER A 35 23.27 -1.53 9.80
CA SER A 35 22.24 -2.48 9.40
C SER A 35 22.59 -3.13 8.07
N LEU A 36 22.85 -4.44 8.12
CA LEU A 36 23.00 -5.28 6.93
C LEU A 36 21.73 -6.09 6.74
N PHE A 37 21.50 -6.57 5.52
CA PHE A 37 20.36 -7.40 5.21
C PHE A 37 20.81 -8.70 4.56
N HIS A 38 20.32 -9.83 5.06
CA HIS A 38 20.46 -11.13 4.41
C HIS A 38 19.24 -11.38 3.54
N TYR A 39 19.46 -11.77 2.28
CA TYR A 39 18.43 -12.02 1.29
C TYR A 39 18.32 -13.52 1.01
N ASP A 40 17.25 -14.16 1.50
CA ASP A 40 17.13 -15.62 1.55
C ASP A 40 17.21 -16.27 0.17
N ARG A 41 16.56 -15.67 -0.84
CA ARG A 41 16.52 -16.23 -2.21
C ARG A 41 17.89 -16.38 -2.84
N TYR A 42 18.80 -15.47 -2.53
CA TYR A 42 20.12 -15.41 -3.15
C TYR A 42 21.23 -15.83 -2.18
N ASP A 43 20.86 -16.23 -0.96
CA ASP A 43 21.76 -16.60 0.14
C ASP A 43 22.93 -15.61 0.28
N ALA A 44 22.60 -14.31 0.32
CA ALA A 44 23.59 -13.26 0.22
C ALA A 44 23.27 -12.07 1.12
N LYS A 45 24.32 -11.50 1.71
CA LYS A 45 24.28 -10.26 2.47
C LYS A 45 24.38 -9.05 1.54
N CYS A 46 23.68 -7.99 1.90
CA CYS A 46 23.73 -6.73 1.20
C CYS A 46 23.61 -5.53 2.12
N CYS A 47 24.12 -4.39 1.64
CA CYS A 47 23.85 -3.10 2.24
C CYS A 47 22.74 -2.41 1.44
N LEU A 48 21.61 -2.14 2.10
CA LEU A 48 20.46 -1.48 1.49
C LEU A 48 20.69 0.01 1.23
N SER A 49 21.63 0.63 1.95
CA SER A 49 22.00 2.05 1.77
C SER A 49 22.94 2.24 0.58
N CYS A 50 23.90 1.32 0.38
CA CYS A 50 24.78 1.33 -0.80
C CYS A 50 24.15 0.71 -2.04
N ASP A 51 23.09 -0.08 -1.87
CA ASP A 51 22.49 -0.92 -2.91
C ASP A 51 23.49 -1.92 -3.53
N MET A 52 24.30 -2.58 -2.68
CA MET A 52 25.33 -3.52 -3.13
C MET A 52 25.27 -4.83 -2.35
N TRP A 53 25.59 -5.93 -3.03
CA TRP A 53 25.87 -7.22 -2.42
C TRP A 53 27.24 -7.18 -1.74
N LEU A 54 27.31 -7.71 -0.52
CA LEU A 54 28.56 -7.85 0.24
C LEU A 54 29.26 -9.17 -0.06
N ASP A 55 28.47 -10.21 -0.35
CA ASP A 55 29.00 -11.53 -0.69
C ASP A 55 29.22 -11.65 -2.20
N GLU A 56 30.42 -12.10 -2.59
CA GLU A 56 30.74 -12.38 -3.98
C GLU A 56 29.89 -13.54 -4.53
N ALA A 57 29.69 -13.58 -5.85
CA ALA A 57 29.06 -14.72 -6.49
C ALA A 57 30.06 -15.87 -6.49
N CYS A 58 29.58 -17.10 -6.29
CA CYS A 58 30.46 -18.26 -6.51
C CYS A 58 30.80 -18.39 -8.01
N GLY A 59 31.92 -19.06 -8.30
CA GLY A 59 32.36 -19.29 -9.68
C GLY A 59 31.52 -20.30 -10.47
N ASP A 60 30.48 -20.89 -9.88
CA ASP A 60 29.61 -21.86 -10.55
C ASP A 60 28.46 -21.15 -11.29
N PRO A 61 28.45 -21.18 -12.64
CA PRO A 61 27.40 -20.57 -13.44
C PRO A 61 26.04 -21.27 -13.30
N LYS A 62 25.99 -22.47 -12.71
CA LYS A 62 24.75 -23.22 -12.46
C LYS A 62 24.25 -23.09 -11.02
N CYS A 63 24.91 -22.28 -10.18
CA CYS A 63 24.48 -22.08 -8.80
C CYS A 63 23.07 -21.48 -8.76
N PRO A 64 22.09 -22.14 -8.11
CA PRO A 64 20.70 -21.68 -8.10
C PRO A 64 20.51 -20.34 -7.39
N TYR A 65 21.45 -19.96 -6.52
CA TYR A 65 21.45 -18.71 -5.77
C TYR A 65 22.15 -17.59 -6.54
N CYS A 66 23.38 -17.83 -6.99
CA CYS A 66 24.22 -16.80 -7.60
C CYS A 66 23.90 -16.55 -9.08
N ALA A 67 23.57 -17.59 -9.85
CA ALA A 67 23.38 -17.47 -11.30
C ALA A 67 22.19 -16.57 -11.68
N ALA A 68 21.14 -16.57 -10.85
CA ALA A 68 19.96 -15.74 -11.03
C ALA A 68 20.00 -14.44 -10.21
N ARG A 69 21.11 -14.14 -9.52
CA ARG A 69 21.22 -12.98 -8.64
C ARG A 69 21.31 -11.70 -9.47
N PRO A 70 20.37 -10.75 -9.28
CA PRO A 70 20.40 -9.47 -9.97
C PRO A 70 21.62 -8.64 -9.58
N ARG A 71 21.92 -7.61 -10.36
CA ARG A 71 23.11 -6.79 -10.14
C ARG A 71 23.05 -6.04 -8.81
N THR A 72 21.86 -5.61 -8.39
CA THR A 72 21.67 -4.91 -7.12
C THR A 72 20.54 -5.50 -6.27
N PRO A 73 20.59 -5.32 -4.93
CA PRO A 73 19.52 -5.71 -4.02
C PRO A 73 18.17 -5.06 -4.35
N SER A 74 18.16 -3.79 -4.76
CA SER A 74 16.92 -3.08 -5.14
C SER A 74 16.24 -3.71 -6.34
N GLU A 75 17.01 -4.13 -7.35
CA GLU A 75 16.50 -4.89 -8.49
C GLU A 75 15.89 -6.23 -8.04
N ALA A 76 16.56 -6.93 -7.12
CA ALA A 76 16.03 -8.16 -6.51
C ALA A 76 14.67 -7.94 -5.83
N PHE A 77 14.52 -6.89 -5.00
CA PHE A 77 13.22 -6.56 -4.40
C PHE A 77 12.15 -6.23 -5.44
N PHE A 78 12.50 -5.51 -6.50
CA PHE A 78 11.56 -5.18 -7.56
C PHE A 78 11.05 -6.42 -8.30
N LEU A 79 11.95 -7.35 -8.63
CA LEU A 79 11.61 -8.60 -9.30
C LEU A 79 10.73 -9.49 -8.42
N GLU A 80 11.00 -9.57 -7.12
CA GLU A 80 10.18 -10.31 -6.16
C GLU A 80 8.78 -9.70 -5.96
N ASP A 81 8.70 -8.39 -5.76
CA ASP A 81 7.44 -7.69 -5.52
C ASP A 81 6.48 -7.80 -6.72
N ASN A 82 7.02 -7.90 -7.93
CA ASN A 82 6.25 -7.99 -9.15
C ASN A 82 5.85 -9.42 -9.56
N LYS A 83 6.16 -10.46 -8.77
CA LYS A 83 5.88 -11.85 -9.14
C LYS A 83 4.40 -12.21 -9.30
N ASN A 84 3.46 -11.41 -8.78
CA ASN A 84 2.03 -11.69 -8.93
C ASN A 84 1.21 -10.47 -9.39
N PRO A 85 1.36 -10.06 -10.67
CA PRO A 85 0.63 -8.92 -11.21
C PRO A 85 -0.89 -9.20 -11.23
N TYR A 86 -1.30 -10.45 -11.44
CA TYR A 86 -2.70 -10.86 -11.44
C TYR A 86 -3.38 -10.63 -10.09
N GLN A 87 -2.75 -11.03 -8.99
CA GLN A 87 -3.31 -10.80 -7.65
C GLN A 87 -3.46 -9.31 -7.34
N LYS A 88 -2.50 -8.49 -7.78
CA LYS A 88 -2.55 -7.02 -7.61
C LYS A 88 -3.72 -6.42 -8.39
N GLU A 89 -3.95 -6.89 -9.61
CA GLU A 89 -5.08 -6.45 -10.44
C GLU A 89 -6.42 -6.87 -9.85
N ARG A 90 -6.54 -8.12 -9.39
CA ARG A 90 -7.74 -8.61 -8.70
C ARG A 90 -8.09 -7.77 -7.46
N LEU A 91 -7.08 -7.36 -6.68
CA LEU A 91 -7.30 -6.48 -5.52
C LEU A 91 -7.79 -5.09 -5.93
N ARG A 92 -7.27 -4.53 -7.03
CA ARG A 92 -7.74 -3.24 -7.58
C ARG A 92 -9.19 -3.31 -8.02
N GLN A 93 -9.56 -4.35 -8.75
CA GLN A 93 -10.94 -4.57 -9.20
C GLN A 93 -11.91 -4.73 -8.01
N ASN A 94 -11.50 -5.46 -6.97
CA ASN A 94 -12.30 -5.61 -5.74
C ASN A 94 -12.49 -4.26 -5.02
N TYR A 95 -11.41 -3.47 -4.92
CA TYR A 95 -11.49 -2.12 -4.36
C TYR A 95 -12.46 -1.23 -5.13
N GLN A 96 -12.35 -1.19 -6.46
CA GLN A 96 -13.25 -0.43 -7.32
C GLN A 96 -14.71 -0.87 -7.13
N HIS A 97 -14.98 -2.17 -7.19
CA HIS A 97 -16.33 -2.72 -6.99
C HIS A 97 -16.96 -2.28 -5.66
N LYS A 98 -16.20 -2.38 -4.56
CA LYS A 98 -16.66 -1.95 -3.23
C LYS A 98 -16.89 -0.46 -3.16
N ASN A 99 -15.98 0.33 -3.72
CA ASN A 99 -16.08 1.78 -3.75
C ASN A 99 -17.29 2.24 -4.55
N ASP A 100 -17.51 1.66 -5.72
CA ASP A 100 -18.66 1.95 -6.57
C ASP A 100 -19.97 1.58 -5.89
N GLY A 101 -20.00 0.44 -5.19
CA GLY A 101 -21.14 0.05 -4.36
C GLY A 101 -21.45 1.08 -3.27
N MET A 102 -20.45 1.52 -2.53
CA MET A 102 -20.59 2.56 -1.52
C MET A 102 -21.08 3.88 -2.13
N LEU A 103 -20.51 4.32 -3.25
CA LEU A 103 -20.93 5.55 -3.93
C LEU A 103 -22.38 5.47 -4.41
N ARG A 104 -22.82 4.30 -4.93
CA ARG A 104 -24.22 4.06 -5.27
C ARG A 104 -25.13 4.17 -4.05
N HIS A 105 -24.79 3.54 -2.95
CA HIS A 105 -25.59 3.60 -1.72
C HIS A 105 -25.67 5.01 -1.15
N ASN A 106 -24.56 5.76 -1.14
CA ASN A 106 -24.55 7.15 -0.71
C ASN A 106 -25.46 8.00 -1.60
N ARG A 107 -25.36 7.87 -2.92
CA ARG A 107 -26.22 8.60 -3.87
C ARG A 107 -27.71 8.33 -3.63
N ILE A 108 -28.09 7.06 -3.42
CA ILE A 108 -29.48 6.69 -3.13
C ILE A 108 -29.94 7.31 -1.80
N ARG A 109 -29.09 7.27 -0.78
CA ARG A 109 -29.39 7.87 0.52
C ARG A 109 -29.61 9.37 0.39
N ASP A 110 -28.72 10.07 -0.30
CA ASP A 110 -28.78 11.52 -0.49
C ASP A 110 -30.05 11.92 -1.25
N GLN A 111 -30.38 11.20 -2.34
CA GLN A 111 -31.63 11.40 -3.08
C GLN A 111 -32.88 11.19 -2.21
N ASN A 112 -32.88 10.17 -1.35
CA ASN A 112 -33.99 9.92 -0.42
C ASN A 112 -34.13 11.02 0.63
N THR A 113 -33.00 11.54 1.14
CA THR A 113 -33.00 12.68 2.06
C THR A 113 -33.58 13.92 1.39
N GLU A 114 -33.10 14.26 0.18
CA GLU A 114 -33.62 15.39 -0.61
C GLU A 114 -35.12 15.25 -0.89
N ARG A 115 -35.60 14.03 -1.18
CA ARG A 115 -37.04 13.79 -1.42
C ARG A 115 -37.85 14.04 -0.17
N LYS A 116 -37.41 13.54 0.98
CA LYS A 116 -38.09 13.78 2.27
C LYS A 116 -38.14 15.26 2.63
N GLU A 117 -37.03 15.98 2.44
CA GLU A 117 -36.98 17.42 2.67
C GLU A 117 -37.95 18.20 1.76
N LYS A 118 -38.06 17.80 0.48
CA LYS A 118 -39.05 18.39 -0.45
C LYS A 118 -40.49 18.09 -0.05
N GLU A 119 -40.78 16.85 0.35
CA GLU A 119 -42.09 16.44 0.86
C GLU A 119 -42.47 17.25 2.12
N GLU A 120 -41.55 17.40 3.06
CA GLU A 120 -41.75 18.18 4.30
C GLU A 120 -41.95 19.67 4.01
N ARG A 121 -41.13 20.26 3.13
CA ARG A 121 -41.31 21.65 2.70
C ARG A 121 -42.66 21.88 2.04
N SER A 122 -43.14 20.93 1.23
CA SER A 122 -44.45 21.01 0.57
C SER A 122 -45.61 20.91 1.58
N ARG A 123 -45.50 20.03 2.58
CA ARG A 123 -46.47 19.95 3.69
C ARG A 123 -46.54 21.27 4.46
N ASN A 124 -45.39 21.83 4.83
CA ASN A 124 -45.34 23.09 5.58
C ASN A 124 -45.88 24.28 4.76
N ALA A 125 -45.70 24.28 3.44
CA ALA A 125 -46.27 25.30 2.56
C ALA A 125 -47.81 25.19 2.43
N GLY A 126 -48.37 23.98 2.47
CA GLY A 126 -49.83 23.75 2.41
C GLY A 126 -50.58 24.16 3.69
N VAL A 127 -49.90 24.26 4.84
CA VAL A 127 -50.50 24.66 6.12
C VAL A 127 -50.79 26.17 6.21
N TYR A 128 -50.22 26.99 5.32
CA TYR A 128 -50.32 28.46 5.38
C TYR A 128 -51.50 29.09 4.61
N ILE A 129 -52.37 28.30 3.97
CA ILE A 129 -53.43 28.83 3.08
C ILE A 129 -54.82 28.91 3.75
N ASP A 130 -55.08 28.20 4.86
CA ASP A 130 -56.40 28.16 5.51
C ASP A 130 -56.57 29.17 6.68
N GLY A 131 -55.92 30.33 6.59
CA GLY A 131 -55.84 31.30 7.69
C GLY A 131 -56.49 32.68 7.46
N THR A 132 -57.14 32.92 6.32
CA THR A 132 -57.80 34.21 6.05
C THR A 132 -59.16 34.02 5.38
N GLY A 133 -60.23 33.99 6.17
CA GLY A 133 -61.57 33.89 5.62
C GLY A 133 -62.69 33.80 6.65
N ASN A 134 -62.85 34.82 7.49
CA ASN A 134 -64.19 35.40 7.74
C ASN A 134 -64.06 36.66 8.60
N ARG A 135 -64.38 37.79 7.98
CA ARG A 135 -64.72 39.05 8.62
C ARG A 135 -66.17 39.35 8.26
#